data_AF-A0A848GJD9-F1
#
_entry.id   AF-A0A848GJD9-F1
#
_cell.length_a   1.000
_cell.length_b   1.000
_cell.length_c   1.000
_cell.angle_alpha   90.00
_cell.angle_beta   90.00
_cell.angle_gamma   90.00
#
_symmetry.space_group_name_H-M   'P 1'
#
loop_
_entity.id
_entity.type
_entity.pdbx_description
1 polymer ?
#
loop_
_entity_poly.entity_id
_entity_poly.type
_entity_poly.pdbx_seq_one_letter_code
_entity_poly.pdbx_strand_id
1 'polypeptide(L)'
;MRFFKTFLAALLAFIVFTGLCFIVLLAIIGKAISREPVTVSPNGILTLQTSQAFSEQKIVNPVAAFLGDESSEIPGLFQAVRLIQHAATDDNIKGIYLKVDGNGNGFAGTEELRNAILRFRKSGKFVYAYGEVMTQQAYYLASAADKVCLNPKGGIDFGGFSTQLTFFKGTLEKLEIQPEIFYCGKFKSATEPLRESQMTEANRIQTNQFLGELYGNYLSGIGKARQLDTATLHGYANGNLIKEATDALKYKLVDGLKYDDEVMSELKSKTSIKTDEDLNLVPFLKYNSAVTLNNGGGEHKIAVIYAQGDIISGESDKQNVISSESYIHDIRKAREDKKVKAIVLRVNSGGGSALASEVIWRELSLAKKVKPVVVSMGDYAASGGYYISCMADTIFAQPNTLTGSIGVFGIMFNMENFFKNKLGVTFDGVKTAPYADLGTMSRPLNEVEKRFIQDGVDSIYASFKSRVVAGRKLNAAVVDSIAQGRVWSGTDALRLGLVDRIGGLNEALNCAARLAKVSEYRMVEYPEIKDKLSRLLKNVGGEVQATMVKREMGVNYDLYQQLKAIQHIPGDVQAKLPFVYKF
;
A
#
# COMPACT_ATOMS: atom_id res chain seq x y z
N MET A 1 -25.66 40.13 46.52
CA MET A 1 -26.04 38.71 46.78
C MET A 1 -26.14 37.83 45.52
N ARG A 2 -26.68 38.31 44.38
CA ARG A 2 -26.78 37.48 43.15
C ARG A 2 -25.44 37.00 42.59
N PHE A 3 -24.41 37.86 42.57
CA PHE A 3 -23.07 37.52 42.07
C PHE A 3 -22.40 36.35 42.81
N PHE A 4 -22.35 36.39 44.15
CA PHE A 4 -21.75 35.32 44.94
C PHE A 4 -22.51 33.99 44.78
N LYS A 5 -23.83 34.03 44.62
CA LYS A 5 -24.64 32.83 44.35
C LYS A 5 -24.31 32.20 42.99
N THR A 6 -24.17 33.01 41.93
CA THR A 6 -23.80 32.52 40.59
C THR A 6 -22.35 32.07 40.52
N PHE A 7 -21.43 32.78 41.16
CA PHE A 7 -20.00 32.42 41.21
C PHE A 7 -19.78 31.10 41.96
N LEU A 8 -20.38 30.93 43.14
CA LEU A 8 -20.27 29.69 43.90
C LEU A 8 -20.95 28.50 43.20
N ALA A 9 -22.07 28.73 42.51
CA ALA A 9 -22.71 27.69 41.70
C ALA A 9 -21.85 27.26 40.50
N ALA A 10 -21.23 28.22 39.79
CA ALA A 10 -20.33 27.93 38.68
C ALA A 10 -19.03 27.23 39.14
N LEU A 11 -18.47 27.66 40.28
CA LEU A 11 -17.29 27.04 40.89
C LEU A 11 -17.60 25.60 41.34
N LEU A 12 -18.76 25.37 41.96
CA LEU A 12 -19.21 24.03 42.34
C LEU A 12 -19.42 23.16 41.11
N ALA A 13 -20.08 23.68 40.06
CA ALA A 13 -20.27 22.96 38.80
C ALA A 13 -18.92 22.61 38.15
N PHE A 14 -17.94 23.52 38.17
CA PHE A 14 -16.60 23.26 37.68
C PHE A 14 -15.89 22.18 38.49
N ILE A 15 -15.91 22.24 39.83
CA ILE A 15 -15.28 21.23 40.69
C ILE A 15 -15.93 19.85 40.49
N VAL A 16 -17.26 19.79 40.42
CA VAL A 16 -18.01 18.55 40.17
C VAL A 16 -17.70 18.00 38.79
N PHE A 17 -17.65 18.85 37.76
CA PHE A 17 -17.27 18.45 36.40
C PHE A 17 -15.83 17.93 36.36
N THR A 18 -14.89 18.61 37.01
CA THR A 18 -13.48 18.20 37.06
C THR A 18 -13.33 16.87 37.82
N GLY A 19 -14.08 16.68 38.92
CA GLY A 19 -14.14 15.43 39.67
C GLY A 19 -14.72 14.28 38.85
N LEU A 20 -15.80 14.53 38.11
CA LEU A 20 -16.38 13.56 37.17
C LEU A 20 -15.39 13.20 36.06
N CYS A 21 -14.74 14.19 35.45
CA CYS A 21 -13.69 13.96 34.46
C CYS A 21 -12.53 13.14 35.05
N PHE A 22 -12.14 13.39 36.31
CA PHE A 22 -11.07 12.64 36.97
C PHE A 22 -11.49 11.20 37.30
N ILE A 23 -12.73 10.96 37.75
CA ILE A 23 -13.27 9.61 37.97
C ILE A 23 -13.36 8.85 36.65
N VAL A 24 -13.84 9.51 35.59
CA VAL A 24 -13.86 8.95 34.25
C VAL A 24 -12.43 8.63 33.81
N LEU A 25 -11.47 9.53 34.01
CA LEU A 25 -10.05 9.31 33.70
C LEU A 25 -9.46 8.12 34.49
N LEU A 26 -9.77 7.98 35.78
CA LEU A 26 -9.34 6.85 36.60
C LEU A 26 -9.99 5.54 36.15
N ALA A 27 -11.27 5.55 35.77
CA ALA A 27 -11.94 4.38 35.21
C ALA A 27 -11.34 3.99 33.85
N ILE A 28 -10.96 4.99 33.03
CA ILE A 28 -10.24 4.80 31.77
C ILE A 28 -8.86 4.18 32.01
N ILE A 29 -8.08 4.74 32.95
CA ILE A 29 -6.74 4.23 33.32
C ILE A 29 -6.86 2.81 33.88
N GLY A 30 -7.84 2.56 34.75
CA GLY A 30 -8.12 1.24 35.31
C GLY A 30 -8.38 0.21 34.21
N LYS A 31 -9.29 0.50 33.26
CA LYS A 31 -9.62 -0.39 32.14
C LYS A 31 -8.47 -0.57 31.14
N ALA A 32 -7.61 0.43 30.99
CA ALA A 32 -6.41 0.34 30.16
C ALA A 32 -5.32 -0.56 30.79
N ILE A 33 -5.20 -0.55 32.12
CA ILE A 33 -4.24 -1.35 32.88
C ILE A 33 -4.76 -2.79 33.10
N SER A 34 -6.08 -2.98 33.24
CA SER A 34 -6.70 -4.29 33.54
C SER A 34 -7.13 -5.07 32.30
N ARG A 35 -6.38 -5.03 31.18
CA ARG A 35 -6.72 -5.85 30.02
C ARG A 35 -6.51 -7.32 30.38
N GLU A 36 -7.61 -8.06 30.56
CA GLU A 36 -7.58 -9.52 30.65
C GLU A 36 -6.89 -10.08 29.39
N PRO A 37 -6.06 -11.12 29.53
CA PRO A 37 -5.39 -11.72 28.39
C PRO A 37 -6.43 -12.27 27.42
N VAL A 38 -6.42 -11.78 26.17
CA VAL A 38 -7.29 -12.31 25.11
C VAL A 38 -6.81 -13.74 24.83
N THR A 39 -7.65 -14.72 25.09
CA THR A 39 -7.35 -16.13 24.83
C THR A 39 -8.16 -16.65 23.64
N VAL A 40 -7.58 -17.60 22.92
CA VAL A 40 -8.25 -18.33 21.84
C VAL A 40 -8.76 -19.63 22.43
N SER A 41 -10.09 -19.78 22.49
CA SER A 41 -10.69 -21.04 22.94
C SER A 41 -10.34 -22.18 21.96
N PRO A 42 -10.25 -23.44 22.42
CA PRO A 42 -10.02 -24.60 21.55
C PRO A 42 -11.07 -24.73 20.44
N ASN A 43 -10.72 -25.51 19.40
CA ASN A 43 -11.59 -25.79 18.25
C ASN A 43 -12.05 -24.54 17.46
N GLY A 44 -11.24 -23.48 17.50
CA GLY A 44 -11.48 -22.23 16.81
C GLY A 44 -11.36 -22.33 15.29
N ILE A 45 -12.17 -21.54 14.59
CA ILE A 45 -12.08 -21.30 13.16
C ILE A 45 -11.66 -19.85 12.95
N LEU A 46 -10.47 -19.64 12.42
CA LEU A 46 -9.96 -18.30 12.17
C LEU A 46 -10.76 -17.65 11.04
N THR A 47 -11.46 -16.58 11.34
CA THR A 47 -12.33 -15.88 10.39
C THR A 47 -11.63 -14.64 9.85
N LEU A 48 -11.40 -14.61 8.54
CA LEU A 48 -10.76 -13.49 7.84
C LEU A 48 -11.72 -12.90 6.80
N GLN A 49 -11.98 -11.61 6.91
CA GLN A 49 -12.68 -10.85 5.87
C GLN A 49 -11.69 -10.44 4.79
N THR A 50 -12.00 -10.72 3.53
CA THR A 50 -11.14 -10.35 2.40
C THR A 50 -11.10 -8.84 2.17
N SER A 51 -12.15 -8.13 2.58
CA SER A 51 -12.24 -6.66 2.56
C SER A 51 -11.30 -5.97 3.55
N GLN A 52 -10.75 -6.70 4.54
CA GLN A 52 -9.79 -6.14 5.49
C GLN A 52 -8.51 -5.70 4.77
N ALA A 53 -8.26 -4.39 4.78
CA ALA A 53 -7.04 -3.81 4.27
C ALA A 53 -5.91 -3.92 5.30
N PHE A 54 -4.72 -4.33 4.87
CA PHE A 54 -3.51 -4.35 5.67
C PHE A 54 -2.46 -3.41 5.07
N SER A 55 -2.05 -2.39 5.82
CA SER A 55 -0.88 -1.56 5.47
C SER A 55 0.43 -2.30 5.72
N GLU A 56 1.56 -1.78 5.25
CA GLU A 56 2.85 -2.47 5.43
C GLU A 56 3.24 -2.56 6.91
N GLN A 57 2.96 -1.51 7.68
CA GLN A 57 3.07 -1.49 9.14
C GLN A 57 1.69 -1.52 9.80
N LYS A 58 1.65 -1.91 11.08
CA LYS A 58 0.41 -1.95 11.86
C LYS A 58 -0.19 -0.57 12.07
N ILE A 59 -1.52 -0.51 12.01
CA ILE A 59 -2.30 0.70 12.33
C ILE A 59 -2.85 0.54 13.74
N VAL A 60 -2.67 1.59 14.53
CA VAL A 60 -3.18 1.65 15.89
C VAL A 60 -4.11 2.84 15.97
N ASN A 61 -5.39 2.58 16.27
CA ASN A 61 -6.41 3.60 16.46
C ASN A 61 -6.61 3.85 17.97
N PRO A 62 -6.13 4.98 18.51
CA PRO A 62 -6.23 5.26 19.94
C PRO A 62 -7.68 5.42 20.43
N VAL A 63 -8.59 5.91 19.58
CA VAL A 63 -10.01 6.08 19.92
C VAL A 63 -10.71 4.73 20.00
N ALA A 64 -10.48 3.84 19.03
CA ALA A 64 -10.98 2.48 19.08
C ALA A 64 -10.38 1.70 20.27
N ALA A 65 -9.09 1.90 20.56
CA ALA A 65 -8.43 1.31 21.75
C ALA A 65 -9.08 1.76 23.06
N PHE A 66 -9.50 3.03 23.12
CA PHE A 66 -10.23 3.62 24.23
C PHE A 66 -11.63 3.01 24.39
N LEU A 67 -12.35 2.80 23.30
CA LEU A 67 -13.68 2.17 23.30
C LEU A 67 -13.64 0.66 23.56
N GLY A 68 -12.46 0.04 23.57
CA GLY A 68 -12.30 -1.41 23.73
C GLY A 68 -12.66 -2.20 22.47
N ASP A 69 -12.59 -1.55 21.31
CA ASP A 69 -12.93 -2.14 20.02
C ASP A 69 -11.77 -3.01 19.50
N GLU A 70 -12.09 -4.18 18.93
CA GLU A 70 -11.12 -5.11 18.34
C GLU A 70 -10.39 -4.49 17.13
N SER A 71 -10.98 -3.49 16.47
CA SER A 71 -10.36 -2.68 15.41
C SER A 71 -9.33 -1.66 15.92
N SER A 72 -9.06 -1.65 17.23
CA SER A 72 -8.04 -0.79 17.83
C SER A 72 -6.63 -1.03 17.30
N GLU A 73 -6.34 -2.23 16.83
CA GLU A 73 -5.05 -2.60 16.26
C GLU A 73 -5.23 -3.50 15.05
N ILE A 74 -4.97 -2.96 13.86
CA ILE A 74 -4.94 -3.71 12.61
C ILE A 74 -3.47 -4.09 12.36
N PRO A 75 -3.14 -5.40 12.24
CA PRO A 75 -1.76 -5.82 12.00
C PRO A 75 -1.25 -5.32 10.65
N GLY A 76 0.06 -5.16 10.51
CA GLY A 76 0.67 -4.94 9.20
C GLY A 76 0.51 -6.18 8.31
N LEU A 77 0.60 -6.04 6.99
CA LEU A 77 0.44 -7.13 6.02
C LEU A 77 1.36 -8.31 6.33
N PHE A 78 2.63 -8.05 6.65
CA PHE A 78 3.57 -9.12 6.99
C PHE A 78 3.21 -9.81 8.30
N GLN A 79 2.69 -9.06 9.29
CA GLN A 79 2.19 -9.65 10.53
C GLN A 79 0.95 -10.51 10.25
N ALA A 80 0.05 -10.08 9.37
CA ALA A 80 -1.11 -10.88 8.95
C ALA A 80 -0.67 -12.19 8.27
N VAL A 81 0.30 -12.14 7.35
CA VAL A 81 0.89 -13.34 6.73
C VAL A 81 1.46 -14.29 7.79
N ARG A 82 2.18 -13.76 8.79
CA ARG A 82 2.76 -14.55 9.87
C ARG A 82 1.73 -15.11 10.84
N LEU A 83 0.62 -14.41 11.09
CA LEU A 83 -0.51 -14.92 11.89
C LEU A 83 -1.18 -16.09 11.18
N ILE A 84 -1.41 -16.01 9.86
CA ILE A 84 -1.93 -17.12 9.07
C ILE A 84 -0.98 -18.32 9.13
N GLN A 85 0.34 -18.09 9.02
CA GLN A 85 1.34 -19.15 9.17
C GLN A 85 1.36 -19.75 10.58
N HIS A 86 1.23 -18.93 11.62
CA HIS A 86 1.20 -19.39 13.01
C HIS A 86 -0.05 -20.24 13.29
N ALA A 87 -1.20 -19.84 12.75
CA ALA A 87 -2.45 -20.60 12.86
C ALA A 87 -2.34 -22.02 12.27
N ALA A 88 -1.42 -22.26 11.33
CA ALA A 88 -1.17 -23.59 10.78
C ALA A 88 -0.67 -24.56 11.86
N THR A 89 0.11 -24.09 12.83
CA THR A 89 0.68 -24.88 13.93
C THR A 89 -0.02 -24.70 15.27
N ASP A 90 -1.01 -23.82 15.35
CA ASP A 90 -1.79 -23.58 16.58
C ASP A 90 -2.86 -24.66 16.78
N ASP A 91 -2.77 -25.45 17.86
CA ASP A 91 -3.70 -26.56 18.14
C ASP A 91 -5.14 -26.09 18.43
N ASN A 92 -5.31 -24.83 18.84
CA ASN A 92 -6.62 -24.24 19.07
C ASN A 92 -7.34 -23.90 17.76
N ILE A 93 -6.61 -23.74 16.64
CA ILE A 93 -7.19 -23.41 15.34
C ILE A 93 -7.32 -24.67 14.48
N LYS A 94 -8.54 -24.97 14.01
CA LYS A 94 -8.82 -26.15 13.16
C LYS A 94 -8.88 -25.84 11.67
N GLY A 95 -9.10 -24.58 11.31
CA GLY A 95 -9.20 -24.13 9.92
C GLY A 95 -9.39 -22.63 9.79
N ILE A 96 -9.48 -22.18 8.55
CA ILE A 96 -9.75 -20.78 8.18
C ILE A 96 -11.10 -20.69 7.48
N TYR A 97 -11.89 -19.69 7.85
CA TYR A 97 -13.08 -19.26 7.13
C TYR A 97 -12.84 -17.89 6.51
N LEU A 98 -12.80 -17.83 5.18
CA LEU A 98 -12.71 -16.59 4.41
C LEU A 98 -14.11 -16.07 4.12
N LYS A 99 -14.45 -14.93 4.71
CA LYS A 99 -15.63 -14.15 4.35
C LYS A 99 -15.25 -13.28 3.15
N VAL A 100 -15.81 -13.60 1.99
CA VAL A 100 -15.44 -13.02 0.69
C VAL A 100 -16.38 -11.86 0.38
N ASP A 101 -15.93 -10.65 0.70
CA ASP A 101 -16.72 -9.41 0.74
C ASP A 101 -16.00 -8.21 0.09
N GLY A 102 -15.34 -8.45 -1.04
CA GLY A 102 -14.46 -7.47 -1.70
C GLY A 102 -12.99 -7.74 -1.39
N ASN A 103 -12.09 -6.82 -1.73
CA ASN A 103 -10.68 -6.96 -1.39
C ASN A 103 -10.09 -5.61 -0.98
N GLY A 104 -9.55 -5.55 0.25
CA GLY A 104 -8.97 -4.32 0.80
C GLY A 104 -7.50 -4.09 0.41
N ASN A 105 -6.86 -5.04 -0.27
CA ASN A 105 -5.41 -5.07 -0.47
C ASN A 105 -5.05 -4.88 -1.95
N GLY A 106 -3.86 -4.34 -2.23
CA GLY A 106 -3.34 -4.31 -3.60
C GLY A 106 -2.99 -5.70 -4.13
N PHE A 107 -2.53 -5.77 -5.38
CA PHE A 107 -2.23 -7.02 -6.06
C PHE A 107 -1.13 -7.83 -5.35
N ALA A 108 -0.01 -7.21 -5.03
CA ALA A 108 1.10 -7.87 -4.34
C ALA A 108 0.71 -8.25 -2.91
N GLY A 109 -0.04 -7.39 -2.21
CA GLY A 109 -0.56 -7.72 -0.88
C GLY A 109 -1.52 -8.92 -0.91
N THR A 110 -2.39 -8.97 -1.91
CA THR A 110 -3.28 -10.11 -2.15
C THR A 110 -2.48 -11.39 -2.45
N GLU A 111 -1.41 -11.29 -3.23
CA GLU A 111 -0.54 -12.42 -3.56
C GLU A 111 0.18 -12.96 -2.30
N GLU A 112 0.63 -12.08 -1.39
CA GLU A 112 1.24 -12.50 -0.12
C GLU A 112 0.24 -13.24 0.78
N LEU A 113 -0.98 -12.73 0.92
CA LEU A 113 -2.07 -13.38 1.67
C LEU A 113 -2.46 -14.71 1.02
N ARG A 114 -2.61 -14.74 -0.30
CA ARG A 114 -2.90 -15.95 -1.08
C ARG A 114 -1.85 -17.02 -0.82
N ASN A 115 -0.57 -16.65 -0.91
CA ASN A 115 0.53 -17.56 -0.65
C ASN A 115 0.58 -18.02 0.82
N ALA A 116 0.16 -17.18 1.77
CA ALA A 116 0.02 -17.59 3.18
C ALA A 116 -1.09 -18.65 3.35
N ILE A 117 -2.24 -18.47 2.71
CA ILE A 117 -3.35 -19.45 2.71
C ILE A 117 -2.92 -20.76 2.05
N LEU A 118 -2.26 -20.70 0.89
CA LEU A 118 -1.74 -21.90 0.22
C LEU A 118 -0.72 -22.66 1.08
N ARG A 119 0.10 -21.96 1.87
CA ARG A 119 1.00 -22.59 2.85
C ARG A 119 0.23 -23.17 4.03
N PHE A 120 -0.76 -22.46 4.57
CA PHE A 120 -1.61 -22.95 5.64
C PHE A 120 -2.27 -24.27 5.28
N ARG A 121 -2.80 -24.40 4.06
CA ARG A 121 -3.41 -25.65 3.56
C ARG A 121 -2.50 -26.87 3.63
N LYS A 122 -1.18 -26.69 3.51
CA LYS A 122 -0.21 -27.79 3.64
C LYS A 122 -0.14 -28.39 5.05
N SER A 123 -0.71 -27.72 6.06
CA SER A 123 -0.86 -28.29 7.41
C SER A 123 -1.94 -29.36 7.52
N GLY A 124 -2.81 -29.49 6.51
CA GLY A 124 -3.98 -30.39 6.54
C GLY A 124 -5.22 -29.79 7.20
N LYS A 125 -5.12 -28.60 7.81
CA LYS A 125 -6.27 -27.83 8.30
C LYS A 125 -7.07 -27.26 7.12
N PHE A 126 -8.40 -27.23 7.26
CA PHE A 126 -9.30 -26.83 6.19
C PHE A 126 -9.29 -25.31 5.95
N VAL A 127 -9.52 -24.88 4.71
CA VAL A 127 -9.81 -23.50 4.34
C VAL A 127 -11.10 -23.44 3.53
N TYR A 128 -12.11 -22.75 4.04
CA TYR A 128 -13.38 -22.54 3.37
C TYR A 128 -13.53 -21.07 3.03
N ALA A 129 -14.09 -20.77 1.86
CA ALA A 129 -14.43 -19.42 1.44
C ALA A 129 -15.92 -19.33 1.11
N TYR A 130 -16.58 -18.27 1.54
CA TYR A 130 -17.98 -17.99 1.24
C TYR A 130 -18.16 -16.52 0.90
N GLY A 131 -18.97 -16.25 -0.12
CA GLY A 131 -19.36 -14.89 -0.49
C GLY A 131 -20.72 -14.87 -1.17
N GLU A 132 -21.38 -13.73 -1.07
CA GLU A 132 -22.63 -13.47 -1.79
C GLU A 132 -22.34 -12.86 -3.16
N VAL A 133 -21.50 -11.83 -3.18
CA VAL A 133 -20.98 -11.24 -4.42
C VAL A 133 -19.47 -11.13 -4.28
N MET A 134 -18.74 -11.77 -5.20
CA MET A 134 -17.28 -11.78 -5.17
C MET A 134 -16.74 -10.93 -6.32
N THR A 135 -16.05 -9.85 -5.99
CA THR A 135 -15.24 -9.12 -6.98
C THR A 135 -14.13 -10.01 -7.52
N GLN A 136 -13.59 -9.70 -8.71
CA GLN A 136 -12.48 -10.47 -9.31
C GLN A 136 -11.33 -10.67 -8.34
N GLN A 137 -10.86 -9.61 -7.70
CA GLN A 137 -9.70 -9.68 -6.80
C GLN A 137 -10.01 -10.42 -5.49
N ALA A 138 -11.26 -10.35 -5.00
CA ALA A 138 -11.70 -11.12 -3.82
C ALA A 138 -11.76 -12.62 -4.16
N TYR A 139 -12.34 -12.95 -5.32
CA TYR A 139 -12.37 -14.31 -5.85
C TYR A 139 -10.96 -14.85 -6.10
N TYR A 140 -10.02 -14.01 -6.55
CA TYR A 140 -8.62 -14.41 -6.67
C TYR A 140 -8.09 -14.95 -5.35
N LEU A 141 -8.26 -14.22 -4.24
CA LEU A 141 -7.83 -14.69 -2.92
C LEU A 141 -8.61 -15.94 -2.49
N ALA A 142 -9.93 -15.92 -2.61
CA ALA A 142 -10.83 -17.01 -2.23
C ALA A 142 -10.53 -18.32 -2.95
N SER A 143 -10.11 -18.26 -4.22
CA SER A 143 -9.77 -19.45 -5.01
C SER A 143 -8.60 -20.25 -4.42
N ALA A 144 -7.84 -19.71 -3.46
CA ALA A 144 -6.81 -20.48 -2.75
C ALA A 144 -7.38 -21.44 -1.71
N ALA A 145 -8.65 -21.31 -1.32
CA ALA A 145 -9.32 -22.18 -0.36
C ALA A 145 -9.45 -23.63 -0.86
N ASP A 146 -9.73 -24.56 0.05
CA ASP A 146 -10.09 -25.93 -0.31
C ASP A 146 -11.50 -26.00 -0.90
N LYS A 147 -12.41 -25.15 -0.38
CA LYS A 147 -13.79 -25.05 -0.83
C LYS A 147 -14.22 -23.59 -0.97
N VAL A 148 -14.80 -23.23 -2.11
CA VAL A 148 -15.39 -21.93 -2.41
C VAL A 148 -16.89 -22.11 -2.60
N CYS A 149 -17.68 -21.52 -1.69
CA CYS A 149 -19.12 -21.51 -1.73
C CYS A 149 -19.63 -20.13 -2.17
N LEU A 150 -20.65 -20.09 -3.01
CA LEU A 150 -21.28 -18.86 -3.47
C LEU A 150 -22.76 -18.89 -3.09
N ASN A 151 -23.34 -17.75 -2.75
CA ASN A 151 -24.78 -17.68 -2.53
C ASN A 151 -25.56 -18.10 -3.81
N PRO A 152 -26.65 -18.90 -3.73
CA PRO A 152 -27.41 -19.33 -4.90
C PRO A 152 -28.03 -18.20 -5.74
N LYS A 153 -28.16 -17.00 -5.16
CA LYS A 153 -28.60 -15.77 -5.82
C LYS A 153 -27.51 -14.70 -5.89
N GLY A 154 -26.27 -15.11 -5.65
CA GLY A 154 -25.08 -14.30 -5.71
C GLY A 154 -24.44 -14.20 -7.09
N GLY A 155 -23.19 -13.72 -7.13
CA GLY A 155 -22.42 -13.59 -8.36
C GLY A 155 -20.90 -13.52 -8.15
N ILE A 156 -20.16 -13.78 -9.22
CA ILE A 156 -18.73 -13.52 -9.31
C ILE A 156 -18.51 -12.55 -10.46
N ASP A 157 -17.86 -11.43 -10.18
CA ASP A 157 -17.37 -10.57 -11.24
C ASP A 157 -16.24 -11.32 -11.96
N PHE A 158 -16.42 -11.63 -13.24
CA PHE A 158 -15.42 -12.33 -14.04
C PHE A 158 -15.36 -11.77 -15.47
N GLY A 159 -14.96 -10.50 -15.58
CA GLY A 159 -15.00 -9.73 -16.83
C GLY A 159 -13.64 -9.41 -17.45
N GLY A 160 -12.53 -9.75 -16.80
CA GLY A 160 -11.19 -9.30 -17.17
C GLY A 160 -10.80 -7.99 -16.49
N PHE A 161 -9.53 -7.59 -16.62
CA PHE A 161 -9.04 -6.36 -16.03
C PHE A 161 -9.19 -5.18 -16.99
N SER A 162 -9.58 -4.04 -16.44
CA SER A 162 -9.67 -2.78 -17.17
C SER A 162 -9.08 -1.66 -16.32
N THR A 163 -8.66 -0.58 -16.95
CA THR A 163 -8.25 0.63 -16.22
C THR A 163 -8.68 1.86 -16.99
N GLN A 164 -9.12 2.88 -16.26
CA GLN A 164 -9.58 4.14 -16.81
C GLN A 164 -8.76 5.28 -16.21
N LEU A 165 -8.37 6.23 -17.07
CA LEU A 165 -7.68 7.44 -16.66
C LEU A 165 -8.55 8.66 -16.91
N THR A 166 -8.50 9.60 -15.99
CA THR A 166 -9.16 10.91 -16.11
C THR A 166 -8.21 11.92 -16.73
N PHE A 167 -8.72 12.73 -17.66
CA PHE A 167 -7.98 13.80 -18.33
C PHE A 167 -8.63 15.15 -18.03
N PHE A 168 -7.81 16.14 -17.69
CA PHE A 168 -8.20 17.47 -17.22
C PHE A 168 -7.84 18.59 -18.20
N LYS A 169 -7.17 18.30 -19.34
CA LYS A 169 -6.82 19.30 -20.34
C LYS A 169 -7.97 20.25 -20.68
N GLY A 170 -9.14 19.70 -21.03
CA GLY A 170 -10.32 20.52 -21.36
C GLY A 170 -10.84 21.36 -20.18
N THR A 171 -10.66 20.91 -18.94
CA THR A 171 -10.97 21.70 -17.74
C THR A 171 -9.98 22.84 -17.56
N LEU A 172 -8.69 22.57 -17.71
CA LEU A 172 -7.62 23.57 -17.61
C LEU A 172 -7.77 24.66 -18.69
N GLU A 173 -8.07 24.27 -19.93
CA GLU A 173 -8.36 25.19 -21.04
C GLU A 173 -9.57 26.08 -20.74
N LYS A 174 -10.67 25.53 -20.20
CA LYS A 174 -11.86 26.30 -19.79
C LYS A 174 -11.55 27.31 -18.69
N LEU A 175 -10.70 26.93 -17.75
CA LEU A 175 -10.23 27.79 -16.66
C LEU A 175 -9.12 28.74 -17.11
N GLU A 176 -8.61 28.63 -18.34
CA GLU A 176 -7.45 29.41 -18.81
C GLU A 176 -6.21 29.25 -17.92
N ILE A 177 -6.02 28.03 -17.41
CA ILE A 177 -4.83 27.59 -16.68
C ILE A 177 -3.95 26.83 -17.66
N GLN A 178 -2.71 27.29 -17.85
CA GLN A 178 -1.77 26.67 -18.77
C GLN A 178 -0.74 25.85 -17.98
N PRO A 179 -0.75 24.50 -18.08
CA PRO A 179 0.31 23.69 -17.51
C PRO A 179 1.59 23.82 -18.35
N GLU A 180 2.72 24.07 -17.69
CA GLU A 180 4.06 24.07 -18.27
C GLU A 180 4.81 22.82 -17.81
N ILE A 181 5.04 21.90 -18.75
CA ILE A 181 5.43 20.51 -18.45
C ILE A 181 6.82 20.22 -19.00
N PHE A 182 7.67 19.67 -18.15
CA PHE A 182 9.04 19.25 -18.45
C PHE A 182 9.17 17.78 -18.09
N TYR A 183 9.66 16.92 -18.98
CA TYR A 183 9.74 15.49 -18.66
C TYR A 183 10.78 14.76 -19.50
N CYS A 184 11.25 13.66 -18.95
CA CYS A 184 12.19 12.74 -19.58
C CYS A 184 11.59 11.33 -19.59
N GLY A 185 11.35 10.82 -20.81
CA GLY A 185 10.91 9.45 -21.05
C GLY A 185 9.62 9.33 -21.86
N LYS A 186 9.68 8.60 -22.98
CA LYS A 186 8.54 8.33 -23.88
C LYS A 186 7.29 7.79 -23.18
N PHE A 187 7.49 6.97 -22.16
CA PHE A 187 6.42 6.29 -21.40
C PHE A 187 6.09 7.00 -20.09
N LYS A 188 6.72 8.14 -19.78
CA LYS A 188 6.46 8.89 -18.56
C LYS A 188 5.13 9.64 -18.67
N SER A 189 4.04 8.96 -18.32
CA SER A 189 2.68 9.43 -18.57
C SER A 189 2.03 10.25 -17.46
N ALA A 190 2.76 10.57 -16.38
CA ALA A 190 2.21 11.23 -15.20
C ALA A 190 1.61 12.61 -15.49
N THR A 191 2.13 13.27 -16.52
CA THR A 191 1.70 14.59 -16.94
C THR A 191 0.59 14.54 -18.00
N GLU A 192 0.29 13.37 -18.60
CA GLU A 192 -0.70 13.24 -19.68
C GLU A 192 -2.09 13.75 -19.31
N PRO A 193 -2.64 13.52 -18.10
CA PRO A 193 -3.94 14.09 -17.70
C PRO A 193 -4.03 15.61 -17.86
N LEU A 194 -2.89 16.31 -17.78
CA LEU A 194 -2.86 17.76 -17.81
C LEU A 194 -2.65 18.31 -19.23
N ARG A 195 -2.10 17.52 -20.17
CA ARG A 195 -1.77 17.98 -21.54
C ARG A 195 -2.46 17.24 -22.68
N GLU A 196 -3.01 16.07 -22.39
CA GLU A 196 -3.75 15.25 -23.35
C GLU A 196 -5.23 15.13 -22.97
N SER A 197 -6.05 14.68 -23.91
CA SER A 197 -7.46 14.31 -23.68
C SER A 197 -7.66 12.79 -23.57
N GLN A 198 -6.62 12.00 -23.86
CA GLN A 198 -6.63 10.55 -23.84
C GLN A 198 -5.20 10.02 -23.68
N MET A 199 -5.04 8.72 -23.40
CA MET A 199 -3.72 8.09 -23.35
C MET A 199 -2.97 8.30 -24.66
N THR A 200 -1.70 8.69 -24.57
CA THR A 200 -0.80 8.60 -25.73
C THR A 200 -0.63 7.13 -26.15
N GLU A 201 -0.18 6.91 -27.39
CA GLU A 201 0.12 5.56 -27.88
C GLU A 201 1.13 4.83 -26.96
N ALA A 202 2.19 5.54 -26.53
CA ALA A 202 3.18 4.98 -25.62
C ALA A 202 2.57 4.56 -24.28
N ASN A 203 1.73 5.40 -23.68
CA ASN A 203 1.07 5.07 -22.43
C ASN A 203 0.08 3.90 -22.59
N ARG A 204 -0.64 3.85 -23.72
CA ARG A 204 -1.55 2.74 -24.04
C ARG A 204 -0.79 1.42 -24.19
N ILE A 205 0.36 1.42 -24.86
CA ILE A 205 1.21 0.23 -25.02
C ILE A 205 1.68 -0.30 -23.66
N GLN A 206 2.26 0.55 -22.80
CA GLN A 206 2.72 0.07 -21.49
C GLN A 206 1.55 -0.40 -20.62
N THR A 207 0.41 0.29 -20.69
CA THR A 207 -0.77 -0.01 -19.88
C THR A 207 -1.33 -1.37 -20.26
N ASN A 208 -1.53 -1.60 -21.57
CA ASN A 208 -1.95 -2.90 -22.07
C ASN A 208 -0.99 -4.03 -21.65
N GLN A 209 0.32 -3.77 -21.68
CA GLN A 209 1.31 -4.77 -21.31
C GLN A 209 1.24 -5.15 -19.83
N PHE A 210 1.40 -4.19 -18.91
CA PHE A 210 1.40 -4.57 -17.49
C PHE A 210 0.02 -5.08 -17.07
N LEU A 211 -1.08 -4.55 -17.65
CA LEU A 211 -2.43 -5.03 -17.38
C LEU A 211 -2.60 -6.49 -17.82
N GLY A 212 -2.08 -6.83 -19.00
CA GLY A 212 -2.07 -8.20 -19.52
C GLY A 212 -1.28 -9.15 -18.63
N GLU A 213 -0.10 -8.76 -18.13
CA GLU A 213 0.70 -9.57 -17.20
C GLU A 213 -0.01 -9.75 -15.84
N LEU A 214 -0.64 -8.69 -15.31
CA LEU A 214 -1.44 -8.77 -14.08
C LEU A 214 -2.61 -9.75 -14.26
N TYR A 215 -3.33 -9.65 -15.38
CA TYR A 215 -4.45 -10.53 -15.68
C TYR A 215 -3.99 -11.97 -15.94
N GLY A 216 -2.86 -12.16 -16.62
CA GLY A 216 -2.25 -13.47 -16.83
C GLY A 216 -1.89 -14.16 -15.50
N ASN A 217 -1.33 -13.42 -14.55
CA ASN A 217 -1.05 -13.93 -13.20
C ASN A 217 -2.34 -14.30 -12.44
N TYR A 218 -3.39 -13.49 -12.58
CA TYR A 218 -4.72 -13.77 -12.04
C TYR A 218 -5.29 -15.08 -12.58
N LEU A 219 -5.31 -15.25 -13.91
CA LEU A 219 -5.79 -16.46 -14.57
C LEU A 219 -4.93 -17.68 -14.21
N SER A 220 -3.61 -17.54 -14.18
CA SER A 220 -2.70 -18.64 -13.80
C SER A 220 -2.94 -19.11 -12.36
N GLY A 221 -3.12 -18.17 -11.43
CA GLY A 221 -3.39 -18.48 -10.03
C GLY A 221 -4.71 -19.23 -9.85
N ILE A 222 -5.78 -18.79 -10.52
CA ILE A 222 -7.08 -19.47 -10.50
C ILE A 222 -7.00 -20.82 -11.19
N GLY A 223 -6.38 -20.88 -12.38
CA GLY A 223 -6.26 -22.10 -13.16
C GLY A 223 -5.57 -23.23 -12.40
N LYS A 224 -4.49 -22.92 -11.67
CA LYS A 224 -3.83 -23.87 -10.77
C LYS A 224 -4.72 -24.37 -9.65
N ALA A 225 -5.53 -23.49 -9.05
CA ALA A 225 -6.35 -23.84 -7.90
C ALA A 225 -7.65 -24.57 -8.28
N ARG A 226 -8.22 -24.24 -9.44
CA ARG A 226 -9.49 -24.78 -9.95
C ARG A 226 -9.32 -25.87 -11.00
N GLN A 227 -8.08 -26.21 -11.35
CA GLN A 227 -7.72 -27.20 -12.39
C GLN A 227 -8.33 -26.84 -13.76
N LEU A 228 -8.18 -25.57 -14.13
CA LEU A 228 -8.64 -25.01 -15.41
C LEU A 228 -7.42 -24.41 -16.13
N ASP A 229 -7.35 -24.52 -17.45
CA ASP A 229 -6.31 -23.83 -18.21
C ASP A 229 -6.67 -22.34 -18.37
N THR A 230 -5.64 -21.52 -18.61
CA THR A 230 -5.82 -20.07 -18.70
C THR A 230 -6.60 -19.63 -19.94
N ALA A 231 -6.57 -20.40 -21.04
CA ALA A 231 -7.32 -20.06 -22.25
C ALA A 231 -8.82 -20.27 -22.05
N THR A 232 -9.21 -21.35 -21.35
CA THR A 232 -10.58 -21.60 -20.92
C THR A 232 -11.09 -20.46 -20.03
N LEU A 233 -10.34 -20.10 -18.98
CA LEU A 233 -10.73 -18.99 -18.10
C LEU A 233 -10.84 -17.66 -18.88
N HIS A 234 -9.90 -17.37 -19.78
CA HIS A 234 -9.97 -16.19 -20.63
C HIS A 234 -11.21 -16.23 -21.55
N GLY A 235 -11.60 -17.41 -22.04
CA GLY A 235 -12.82 -17.62 -22.80
C GLY A 235 -14.09 -17.32 -21.99
N TYR A 236 -14.10 -17.62 -20.69
CA TYR A 236 -15.24 -17.29 -19.81
C TYR A 236 -15.47 -15.78 -19.72
N ALA A 237 -14.40 -15.01 -19.56
CA ALA A 237 -14.48 -13.54 -19.53
C ALA A 237 -14.90 -12.97 -20.89
N ASN A 238 -14.25 -13.39 -21.98
CA ASN A 238 -14.55 -12.90 -23.34
C ASN A 238 -15.99 -13.21 -23.78
N GLY A 239 -16.51 -14.37 -23.42
CA GLY A 239 -17.87 -14.78 -23.75
C GLY A 239 -18.93 -14.24 -22.77
N ASN A 240 -18.51 -13.54 -21.70
CA ASN A 240 -19.36 -13.15 -20.58
C ASN A 240 -20.19 -14.34 -20.07
N LEU A 241 -19.51 -15.48 -19.80
CA LEU A 241 -20.16 -16.75 -19.51
C LEU A 241 -20.58 -16.92 -18.05
N ILE A 242 -20.06 -16.10 -17.14
CA ILE A 242 -20.36 -16.15 -15.70
C ILE A 242 -21.37 -15.05 -15.39
N LYS A 243 -22.66 -15.31 -15.64
CA LYS A 243 -23.73 -14.31 -15.47
C LYS A 243 -24.47 -14.48 -14.16
N GLU A 244 -24.68 -15.73 -13.75
CA GLU A 244 -25.37 -16.10 -12.53
C GLU A 244 -24.54 -17.08 -11.69
N ALA A 245 -24.92 -17.28 -10.43
CA ALA A 245 -24.26 -18.23 -9.53
C ALA A 245 -24.20 -19.67 -10.12
N THR A 246 -25.24 -20.08 -10.83
CA THR A 246 -25.31 -21.39 -11.52
C THR A 246 -24.23 -21.56 -12.59
N ASP A 247 -23.85 -20.48 -13.27
CA ASP A 247 -22.74 -20.51 -14.23
C ASP A 247 -21.40 -20.71 -13.51
N ALA A 248 -21.16 -20.01 -12.40
CA ALA A 248 -19.94 -20.17 -11.62
C ALA A 248 -19.74 -21.63 -11.17
N LEU A 249 -20.82 -22.31 -10.78
CA LEU A 249 -20.78 -23.74 -10.43
C LEU A 249 -20.55 -24.61 -11.67
N LYS A 250 -21.32 -24.38 -12.75
CA LYS A 250 -21.22 -25.11 -14.03
C LYS A 250 -19.80 -25.06 -14.62
N TYR A 251 -19.16 -23.89 -14.57
CA TYR A 251 -17.82 -23.64 -15.07
C TYR A 251 -16.72 -23.87 -14.01
N LYS A 252 -17.06 -24.53 -12.88
CA LYS A 252 -16.12 -24.98 -11.83
C LYS A 252 -15.32 -23.86 -11.15
N LEU A 253 -15.81 -22.61 -11.22
CA LEU A 253 -15.24 -21.50 -10.46
C LEU A 253 -15.55 -21.63 -8.96
N VAL A 254 -16.65 -22.28 -8.60
CA VAL A 254 -17.03 -22.56 -7.20
C VAL A 254 -17.34 -24.04 -7.01
N ASP A 255 -17.35 -24.46 -5.74
CA ASP A 255 -17.59 -25.85 -5.32
C ASP A 255 -19.04 -26.10 -4.90
N GLY A 256 -19.80 -25.04 -4.61
CA GLY A 256 -21.19 -25.18 -4.23
C GLY A 256 -21.94 -23.85 -4.19
N LEU A 257 -23.25 -23.95 -4.43
CA LEU A 257 -24.19 -22.86 -4.20
C LEU A 257 -24.88 -23.09 -2.87
N LYS A 258 -24.59 -22.25 -1.88
CA LYS A 258 -24.99 -22.45 -0.48
C LYS A 258 -25.35 -21.14 0.18
N TYR A 259 -26.30 -21.19 1.11
CA TYR A 259 -26.52 -20.12 2.08
C TYR A 259 -25.48 -20.17 3.21
N ASP A 260 -25.33 -19.07 3.95
CA ASP A 260 -24.33 -18.96 5.03
C ASP A 260 -24.55 -20.03 6.12
N ASP A 261 -25.81 -20.31 6.48
CA ASP A 261 -26.17 -21.33 7.47
C ASP A 261 -25.78 -22.75 7.05
N GLU A 262 -25.87 -23.07 5.76
CA GLU A 262 -25.39 -24.35 5.21
C GLU A 262 -23.86 -24.45 5.28
N VAL A 263 -23.14 -23.35 5.04
CA VAL A 263 -21.68 -23.30 5.17
C VAL A 263 -21.28 -23.43 6.65
N MET A 264 -21.97 -22.74 7.56
CA MET A 264 -21.77 -22.89 9.01
C MET A 264 -21.98 -24.33 9.46
N SER A 265 -23.01 -24.99 8.94
CA SER A 265 -23.29 -26.39 9.24
C SER A 265 -22.16 -27.31 8.78
N GLU A 266 -21.58 -27.07 7.60
CA GLU A 266 -20.40 -27.80 7.14
C GLU A 266 -19.16 -27.52 7.99
N LEU A 267 -18.91 -26.27 8.34
CA LEU A 267 -17.80 -25.88 9.21
C LEU A 267 -17.88 -26.58 10.56
N LYS A 268 -19.09 -26.68 11.13
CA LYS A 268 -19.36 -27.41 12.36
C LYS A 268 -19.01 -28.89 12.25
N SER A 269 -19.32 -29.53 11.11
CA SER A 269 -18.92 -30.93 10.87
C SER A 269 -17.40 -31.15 10.74
N LYS A 270 -16.65 -30.08 10.47
CA LYS A 270 -15.18 -30.10 10.37
C LYS A 270 -14.48 -29.83 11.71
N THR A 271 -15.22 -29.42 12.73
CA THR A 271 -14.72 -29.22 14.09
C THR A 271 -15.17 -30.37 14.98
N SER A 272 -14.43 -30.63 16.06
CA SER A 272 -14.77 -31.70 17.02
C SER A 272 -15.80 -31.27 18.06
N ILE A 273 -16.67 -30.30 17.73
CA ILE A 273 -17.67 -29.75 18.66
C ILE A 273 -19.01 -30.48 18.52
N LYS A 274 -19.83 -30.46 19.58
CA LYS A 274 -21.14 -31.11 19.56
C LYS A 274 -22.14 -30.32 18.70
N THR A 275 -23.16 -31.01 18.17
CA THR A 275 -24.17 -30.45 17.26
C THR A 275 -25.02 -29.34 17.88
N ASP A 276 -25.06 -29.21 19.20
CA ASP A 276 -25.78 -28.19 19.97
C ASP A 276 -24.91 -27.01 20.44
N GLU A 277 -23.59 -27.08 20.28
CA GLU A 277 -22.66 -26.01 20.69
C GLU A 277 -22.41 -24.99 19.56
N ASP A 278 -22.25 -23.72 19.88
CA ASP A 278 -21.93 -22.68 18.89
C ASP A 278 -20.53 -22.88 18.29
N LEU A 279 -20.39 -22.56 17.00
CA LEU A 279 -19.08 -22.50 16.36
C LEU A 279 -18.21 -21.43 17.03
N ASN A 280 -17.02 -21.84 17.45
CA ASN A 280 -15.99 -20.91 17.91
C ASN A 280 -15.35 -20.20 16.70
N LEU A 281 -16.04 -19.20 16.15
CA LEU A 281 -15.47 -18.30 15.15
C LEU A 281 -14.54 -17.31 15.84
N VAL A 282 -13.27 -17.30 15.44
CA VAL A 282 -12.24 -16.44 16.00
C VAL A 282 -11.96 -15.33 14.98
N PRO A 283 -12.44 -14.08 15.19
CA PRO A 283 -12.11 -12.97 14.29
C PRO A 283 -10.60 -12.77 14.18
N PHE A 284 -10.13 -12.44 12.97
CA PHE A 284 -8.69 -12.27 12.72
C PHE A 284 -8.03 -11.21 13.62
N LEU A 285 -8.73 -10.10 13.91
CA LEU A 285 -8.22 -9.03 14.79
C LEU A 285 -8.17 -9.45 16.27
N LYS A 286 -9.12 -10.27 16.71
CA LYS A 286 -9.07 -10.91 18.02
C LYS A 286 -7.88 -11.87 18.11
N TYR A 287 -7.64 -12.68 17.08
CA TYR A 287 -6.49 -13.58 17.00
C TYR A 287 -5.16 -12.83 17.05
N ASN A 288 -5.05 -11.72 16.31
CA ASN A 288 -3.90 -10.81 16.38
C ASN A 288 -3.63 -10.30 17.81
N SER A 289 -4.68 -10.01 18.57
CA SER A 289 -4.56 -9.54 19.96
C SER A 289 -4.19 -10.65 20.95
N ALA A 290 -4.51 -11.91 20.62
CA ALA A 290 -4.27 -13.08 21.47
C ALA A 290 -2.89 -13.71 21.24
N VAL A 291 -2.32 -13.55 20.04
CA VAL A 291 -1.08 -14.22 19.63
C VAL A 291 0.11 -13.29 19.72
N THR A 292 1.16 -13.71 20.42
CA THR A 292 2.46 -13.05 20.37
C THR A 292 3.35 -13.74 19.33
N LEU A 293 3.55 -13.09 18.19
CA LEU A 293 4.47 -13.57 17.16
C LEU A 293 5.92 -13.45 17.63
N ASN A 294 6.67 -14.56 17.56
CA ASN A 294 8.09 -14.57 17.89
C ASN A 294 8.91 -13.83 16.82
N ASN A 295 9.44 -12.65 17.12
CA ASN A 295 10.30 -11.89 16.20
C ASN A 295 11.75 -12.42 16.11
N GLY A 296 11.97 -13.65 16.58
CA GLY A 296 13.26 -14.31 16.65
C GLY A 296 13.98 -14.03 17.98
N GLY A 297 15.19 -14.56 18.09
CA GLY A 297 16.00 -14.53 19.30
C GLY A 297 17.46 -14.15 19.01
N GLY A 298 18.26 -14.07 20.07
CA GLY A 298 19.70 -13.84 19.96
C GLY A 298 20.14 -12.37 19.97
N GLU A 299 21.46 -12.18 19.95
CA GLU A 299 22.09 -10.87 20.05
C GLU A 299 21.97 -10.06 18.74
N HIS A 300 22.02 -10.76 17.60
CA HIS A 300 22.00 -10.17 16.27
C HIS A 300 20.60 -9.72 15.85
N LYS A 301 20.53 -8.73 14.97
CA LYS A 301 19.29 -8.14 14.47
C LYS A 301 19.29 -8.06 12.95
N ILE A 302 18.11 -8.13 12.35
CA ILE A 302 17.85 -7.68 10.98
C ILE A 302 16.87 -6.52 11.06
N ALA A 303 17.26 -5.38 10.49
CA ALA A 303 16.41 -4.19 10.46
C ALA A 303 15.47 -4.25 9.26
N VAL A 304 14.17 -4.15 9.48
CA VAL A 304 13.15 -4.01 8.45
C VAL A 304 12.73 -2.56 8.41
N ILE A 305 13.07 -1.86 7.33
CA ILE A 305 12.71 -0.46 7.11
C ILE A 305 11.53 -0.44 6.14
N TYR A 306 10.36 -0.06 6.62
CA TYR A 306 9.15 0.07 5.83
C TYR A 306 9.09 1.44 5.17
N ALA A 307 9.22 1.48 3.85
CA ALA A 307 9.09 2.65 3.00
C ALA A 307 7.75 2.64 2.27
N GLN A 308 6.71 3.18 2.92
CA GLN A 308 5.34 3.19 2.41
C GLN A 308 4.86 4.62 2.09
N GLY A 309 4.33 4.82 0.88
CA GLY A 309 3.66 6.04 0.45
C GLY A 309 4.52 6.97 -0.41
N ASP A 310 4.16 8.25 -0.44
CA ASP A 310 4.83 9.27 -1.26
C ASP A 310 6.19 9.66 -0.69
N ILE A 311 7.18 9.85 -1.56
CA ILE A 311 8.52 10.31 -1.18
C ILE A 311 8.56 11.84 -1.19
N ILE A 312 8.91 12.44 -0.05
CA ILE A 312 8.98 13.90 0.09
C ILE A 312 10.31 14.34 0.73
N SER A 313 10.68 15.59 0.47
CA SER A 313 11.82 16.24 1.09
C SER A 313 11.49 16.66 2.54
N GLY A 314 12.51 16.73 3.40
CA GLY A 314 12.40 17.22 4.78
C GLY A 314 11.94 16.16 5.79
N GLU A 315 11.42 16.61 6.92
CA GLU A 315 10.86 15.78 8.00
C GLU A 315 9.32 15.71 7.92
N SER A 316 8.75 14.58 8.31
CA SER A 316 7.30 14.44 8.46
C SER A 316 6.93 13.44 9.55
N ASP A 317 5.94 13.80 10.37
CA ASP A 317 5.31 12.91 11.35
C ASP A 317 4.10 12.16 10.75
N LYS A 318 3.77 12.38 9.46
CA LYS A 318 2.63 11.75 8.79
C LYS A 318 2.89 10.26 8.55
N GLN A 319 1.87 9.43 8.81
CA GLN A 319 1.90 8.02 8.38
C GLN A 319 1.83 7.92 6.85
N ASN A 320 2.36 6.82 6.30
CA ASN A 320 2.36 6.55 4.86
C ASN A 320 3.03 7.67 4.03
N VAL A 321 4.12 8.22 4.55
CA VAL A 321 4.98 9.18 3.88
C VAL A 321 6.43 8.76 4.08
N ILE A 322 7.22 8.85 3.01
CA ILE A 322 8.66 8.60 3.02
C ILE A 322 9.37 9.95 3.01
N SER A 323 9.57 10.52 4.21
CA SER A 323 10.30 11.78 4.39
C SER A 323 11.81 11.53 4.37
N SER A 324 12.55 12.30 3.58
CA SER A 324 14.00 12.08 3.42
C SER A 324 14.76 12.13 4.74
N GLU A 325 14.48 13.09 5.62
CA GLU A 325 15.25 13.25 6.86
C GLU A 325 15.00 12.10 7.86
N SER A 326 13.74 11.73 8.06
CA SER A 326 13.36 10.62 8.94
C SER A 326 13.95 9.28 8.46
N TYR A 327 13.86 9.00 7.15
CA TYR A 327 14.38 7.74 6.62
C TYR A 327 15.91 7.69 6.61
N ILE A 328 16.59 8.81 6.31
CA ILE A 328 18.05 8.88 6.45
C ILE A 328 18.46 8.59 7.90
N HIS A 329 17.74 9.14 8.88
CA HIS A 329 17.99 8.86 10.29
C HIS A 329 17.84 7.36 10.61
N ASP A 330 16.72 6.73 10.22
CA ASP A 330 16.46 5.31 10.49
C ASP A 330 17.46 4.39 9.79
N ILE A 331 17.78 4.66 8.52
CA ILE A 331 18.78 3.91 7.76
C ILE A 331 20.16 4.06 8.41
N ARG A 332 20.53 5.27 8.82
CA ARG A 332 21.80 5.54 9.51
C ARG A 332 21.89 4.81 10.85
N LYS A 333 20.82 4.85 11.65
CA LYS A 333 20.71 4.10 12.92
C LYS A 333 20.90 2.60 12.68
N ALA A 334 20.22 2.04 11.69
CA ALA A 334 20.36 0.64 11.32
C ALA A 334 21.76 0.32 10.77
N ARG A 335 22.39 1.24 10.02
CA ARG A 335 23.75 1.10 9.48
C ARG A 335 24.80 1.08 10.60
N GLU A 336 24.67 1.95 11.58
CA GLU A 336 25.67 2.16 12.64
C GLU A 336 25.51 1.21 13.84
N ASP A 337 24.32 0.61 14.04
CA ASP A 337 24.14 -0.44 15.06
C ASP A 337 24.92 -1.72 14.69
N LYS A 338 25.93 -2.06 15.51
CA LYS A 338 26.77 -3.27 15.38
C LYS A 338 25.99 -4.57 15.54
N LYS A 339 24.84 -4.54 16.23
CA LYS A 339 23.94 -5.69 16.38
C LYS A 339 23.11 -5.92 15.12
N VAL A 340 22.83 -4.88 14.32
CA VAL A 340 22.15 -5.03 13.03
C VAL A 340 23.12 -5.60 12.00
N LYS A 341 22.85 -6.82 11.53
CA LYS A 341 23.71 -7.55 10.58
C LYS A 341 23.26 -7.42 9.13
N ALA A 342 21.99 -7.09 8.88
CA ALA A 342 21.47 -6.77 7.55
C ALA A 342 20.29 -5.80 7.63
N ILE A 343 20.00 -5.15 6.52
CA ILE A 343 18.82 -4.30 6.33
C ILE A 343 17.92 -4.92 5.26
N VAL A 344 16.63 -4.99 5.53
CA VAL A 344 15.59 -5.26 4.55
C VAL A 344 14.76 -3.99 4.37
N LEU A 345 14.76 -3.43 3.16
CA LEU A 345 13.92 -2.28 2.81
C LEU A 345 12.62 -2.80 2.17
N ARG A 346 11.50 -2.65 2.87
CA ARG A 346 10.17 -3.00 2.37
C ARG A 346 9.54 -1.77 1.70
N VAL A 347 9.49 -1.75 0.37
CA VAL A 347 9.05 -0.58 -0.41
C VAL A 347 7.64 -0.79 -0.96
N ASN A 348 6.71 0.11 -0.60
CA ASN A 348 5.40 0.23 -1.23
C ASN A 348 5.16 1.71 -1.60
N SER A 349 5.75 2.14 -2.71
CA SER A 349 5.79 3.54 -3.14
C SER A 349 5.74 3.69 -4.66
N GLY A 350 4.88 4.61 -5.10
CA GLY A 350 4.89 5.12 -6.47
C GLY A 350 5.99 6.16 -6.72
N GLY A 351 6.78 6.54 -5.71
CA GLY A 351 7.82 7.56 -5.79
C GLY A 351 7.40 8.93 -5.26
N GLY A 352 7.98 9.99 -5.81
CA GLY A 352 7.81 11.38 -5.34
C GLY A 352 9.02 12.24 -5.70
N SER A 353 9.47 13.07 -4.75
CA SER A 353 10.62 13.97 -4.93
C SER A 353 11.88 13.22 -5.38
N ALA A 354 12.46 13.64 -6.51
CA ALA A 354 13.67 13.03 -7.05
C ALA A 354 14.88 13.31 -6.15
N LEU A 355 14.97 14.51 -5.56
CA LEU A 355 16.05 14.87 -4.64
C LEU A 355 15.97 14.06 -3.34
N ALA A 356 14.78 13.95 -2.75
CA ALA A 356 14.55 13.11 -1.57
C ALA A 356 14.95 11.65 -1.84
N SER A 357 14.61 11.14 -3.03
CA SER A 357 15.00 9.79 -3.45
C SER A 357 16.52 9.62 -3.57
N GLU A 358 17.25 10.60 -4.12
CA GLU A 358 18.73 10.56 -4.23
C GLU A 358 19.40 10.55 -2.86
N VAL A 359 18.95 11.38 -1.91
CA VAL A 359 19.58 11.43 -0.58
C VAL A 359 19.29 10.17 0.25
N ILE A 360 18.10 9.57 0.11
CA ILE A 360 17.79 8.26 0.70
C ILE A 360 18.64 7.16 0.03
N TRP A 361 18.69 7.13 -1.31
CA TRP A 361 19.54 6.21 -2.07
C TRP A 361 21.00 6.30 -1.64
N ARG A 362 21.49 7.51 -1.36
CA ARG A 362 22.86 7.73 -0.89
C ARG A 362 23.11 7.07 0.45
N GLU A 363 22.25 7.27 1.46
CA GLU A 363 22.41 6.64 2.78
C GLU A 363 22.29 5.11 2.70
N LEU A 364 21.36 4.60 1.89
CA LEU A 364 21.22 3.17 1.60
C LEU A 364 22.48 2.58 0.94
N SER A 365 23.08 3.31 0.01
CA SER A 365 24.34 2.92 -0.64
C SER A 365 25.52 2.92 0.34
N LEU A 366 25.54 3.83 1.32
CA LEU A 366 26.50 3.79 2.42
C LEU A 366 26.27 2.58 3.32
N ALA A 367 25.02 2.20 3.58
CA ALA A 367 24.68 1.03 4.37
C ALA A 367 25.14 -0.28 3.69
N LYS A 368 24.90 -0.40 2.38
CA LYS A 368 25.34 -1.55 1.57
C LYS A 368 26.84 -1.82 1.65
N LYS A 369 27.67 -0.77 1.79
CA LYS A 369 29.13 -0.93 1.90
C LYS A 369 29.56 -1.68 3.17
N VAL A 370 28.73 -1.70 4.21
CA VAL A 370 29.09 -2.25 5.52
C VAL A 370 28.19 -3.41 5.96
N LYS A 371 26.99 -3.56 5.39
CA LYS A 371 26.09 -4.69 5.65
C LYS A 371 25.19 -4.97 4.45
N PRO A 372 24.73 -6.23 4.26
CA PRO A 372 23.80 -6.56 3.20
C PRO A 372 22.51 -5.72 3.28
N VAL A 373 22.09 -5.22 2.12
CA VAL A 373 20.79 -4.54 1.96
C VAL A 373 19.95 -5.30 0.93
N VAL A 374 18.81 -5.82 1.37
CA VAL A 374 17.85 -6.54 0.54
C VAL A 374 16.57 -5.70 0.41
N VAL A 375 15.97 -5.66 -0.77
CA VAL A 375 14.69 -4.97 -0.99
C VAL A 375 13.57 -6.00 -1.15
N SER A 376 12.43 -5.72 -0.54
CA SER A 376 11.15 -6.39 -0.83
C SER A 376 10.16 -5.35 -1.33
N MET A 377 9.65 -5.53 -2.55
CA MET A 377 8.66 -4.63 -3.14
C MET A 377 7.24 -5.13 -2.84
N GLY A 378 6.40 -4.22 -2.36
CA GLY A 378 4.95 -4.43 -2.21
C GLY A 378 4.22 -4.19 -3.53
N ASP A 379 3.04 -3.57 -3.46
CA ASP A 379 2.23 -3.30 -4.67
C ASP A 379 2.96 -2.39 -5.65
N TYR A 380 3.68 -1.40 -5.13
CA TYR A 380 4.43 -0.44 -5.91
C TYR A 380 5.87 -0.31 -5.43
N ALA A 381 6.82 -0.26 -6.36
CA ALA A 381 8.17 0.22 -6.08
C ALA A 381 8.74 0.81 -7.35
N ALA A 382 8.11 1.88 -7.82
CA ALA A 382 8.39 2.47 -9.13
C ALA A 382 8.83 3.92 -8.99
N SER A 383 9.52 4.41 -10.01
CA SER A 383 10.05 5.77 -10.05
C SER A 383 10.98 6.02 -8.86
N GLY A 384 10.73 7.00 -7.98
CA GLY A 384 11.48 7.22 -6.75
C GLY A 384 11.55 5.98 -5.83
N GLY A 385 10.49 5.16 -5.81
CA GLY A 385 10.49 3.88 -5.11
C GLY A 385 11.49 2.88 -5.70
N TYR A 386 11.66 2.87 -7.03
CA TYR A 386 12.71 2.09 -7.68
C TYR A 386 14.09 2.72 -7.49
N TYR A 387 14.17 4.05 -7.46
CA TYR A 387 15.40 4.81 -7.22
C TYR A 387 16.06 4.38 -5.91
N ILE A 388 15.30 4.38 -4.80
CA ILE A 388 15.82 3.95 -3.50
C ILE A 388 16.10 2.43 -3.43
N SER A 389 15.55 1.66 -4.36
CA SER A 389 15.69 0.19 -4.39
C SER A 389 16.89 -0.30 -5.21
N CYS A 390 17.24 0.40 -6.29
CA CYS A 390 18.10 -0.13 -7.35
C CYS A 390 19.53 -0.47 -6.90
N MET A 391 19.99 0.08 -5.77
CA MET A 391 21.32 -0.18 -5.23
C MET A 391 21.45 -1.51 -4.49
N ALA A 392 20.35 -2.16 -4.09
CA ALA A 392 20.35 -3.31 -3.19
C ALA A 392 21.22 -4.49 -3.67
N ASP A 393 21.64 -5.35 -2.73
CA ASP A 393 22.31 -6.62 -3.04
C ASP A 393 21.37 -7.62 -3.70
N THR A 394 20.08 -7.59 -3.33
CA THR A 394 19.04 -8.42 -3.93
C THR A 394 17.69 -7.70 -3.82
N ILE A 395 16.91 -7.73 -4.90
CA ILE A 395 15.57 -7.17 -4.98
C ILE A 395 14.56 -8.30 -5.18
N PHE A 396 13.57 -8.38 -4.30
CA PHE A 396 12.40 -9.23 -4.42
C PHE A 396 11.18 -8.40 -4.83
N ALA A 397 10.36 -8.92 -5.73
CA ALA A 397 9.04 -8.36 -6.05
C ALA A 397 8.02 -9.48 -6.17
N GLN A 398 6.73 -9.17 -5.99
CA GLN A 398 5.68 -10.11 -6.40
C GLN A 398 5.51 -10.07 -7.92
N PRO A 399 4.98 -11.12 -8.57
CA PRO A 399 4.74 -11.12 -10.02
C PRO A 399 3.90 -9.92 -10.48
N ASN A 400 3.02 -9.46 -9.59
CA ASN A 400 2.05 -8.39 -9.80
C ASN A 400 2.41 -7.06 -9.11
N THR A 401 3.64 -6.92 -8.60
CA THR A 401 4.20 -5.61 -8.25
C THR A 401 4.29 -4.74 -9.49
N LEU A 402 4.02 -3.44 -9.38
CA LEU A 402 4.34 -2.44 -10.41
C LEU A 402 5.62 -1.67 -10.02
N THR A 403 6.65 -1.78 -10.85
CA THR A 403 7.99 -1.23 -10.63
C THR A 403 8.54 -0.55 -11.90
N GLY A 404 9.83 -0.24 -11.93
CA GLY A 404 10.47 0.51 -13.00
C GLY A 404 10.08 1.98 -12.93
N SER A 405 9.39 2.48 -13.95
CA SER A 405 9.06 3.90 -14.17
C SER A 405 10.28 4.82 -14.03
N ILE A 406 11.42 4.37 -14.56
CA ILE A 406 12.68 5.09 -14.53
C ILE A 406 12.57 6.29 -15.48
N GLY A 407 12.18 7.43 -14.95
CA GLY A 407 11.93 8.66 -15.67
C GLY A 407 11.40 9.73 -14.72
N VAL A 408 11.50 10.99 -15.12
CA VAL A 408 11.21 12.15 -14.26
C VAL A 408 10.41 13.20 -14.99
N PHE A 409 9.69 14.03 -14.24
CA PHE A 409 8.93 15.15 -14.77
C PHE A 409 8.88 16.31 -13.77
N GLY A 410 8.66 17.51 -14.26
CA GLY A 410 8.32 18.72 -13.51
C GLY A 410 7.08 19.36 -14.12
N ILE A 411 6.23 19.94 -13.28
CA ILE A 411 5.03 20.67 -13.70
C ILE A 411 5.06 22.03 -13.03
N MET A 412 4.77 23.05 -13.82
CA MET A 412 4.42 24.39 -13.37
C MET A 412 3.07 24.79 -13.97
N PHE A 413 2.46 25.84 -13.43
CA PHE A 413 1.20 26.36 -13.93
C PHE A 413 1.34 27.86 -14.17
N ASN A 414 1.13 28.28 -15.41
CA ASN A 414 0.85 29.66 -15.73
C ASN A 414 -0.66 29.89 -15.54
N MET A 415 -0.99 30.78 -14.60
CA MET A 415 -2.37 31.13 -14.22
C MET A 415 -2.69 32.59 -14.53
N GLU A 416 -1.87 33.30 -15.31
CA GLU A 416 -2.07 34.71 -15.67
C GLU A 416 -3.49 34.97 -16.19
N ASN A 417 -3.91 34.19 -17.20
CA ASN A 417 -5.22 34.35 -17.82
C ASN A 417 -6.36 33.91 -16.90
N PHE A 418 -6.18 32.86 -16.11
CA PHE A 418 -7.15 32.50 -15.07
C PHE A 418 -7.40 33.67 -14.12
N PHE A 419 -6.34 34.24 -13.54
CA PHE A 419 -6.47 35.38 -12.64
C PHE A 419 -7.11 36.58 -13.33
N LYS A 420 -6.61 36.96 -14.50
CA LYS A 420 -7.05 38.15 -15.22
C LYS A 420 -8.49 38.02 -15.73
N ASN A 421 -8.80 36.95 -16.45
CA ASN A 421 -10.04 36.83 -17.21
C ASN A 421 -11.15 36.13 -16.43
N LYS A 422 -10.83 35.30 -15.43
CA LYS A 422 -11.85 34.66 -14.57
C LYS A 422 -12.09 35.38 -13.26
N LEU A 423 -11.04 35.96 -12.67
CA LEU A 423 -11.11 36.58 -11.34
C LEU A 423 -10.93 38.10 -11.34
N GLY A 424 -10.52 38.71 -12.45
CA GLY A 424 -10.23 40.15 -12.51
C GLY A 424 -8.97 40.57 -11.74
N VAL A 425 -8.06 39.64 -11.46
CA VAL A 425 -6.82 39.86 -10.71
C VAL A 425 -5.63 40.02 -11.66
N THR A 426 -4.83 41.05 -11.46
CA THR A 426 -3.58 41.29 -12.21
C THR A 426 -2.38 41.40 -11.27
N PHE A 427 -1.18 41.20 -11.81
CA PHE A 427 0.08 41.26 -11.08
C PHE A 427 1.05 42.20 -11.81
N ASP A 428 1.74 43.04 -11.05
CA ASP A 428 2.83 43.90 -11.52
C ASP A 428 3.97 43.86 -10.50
N GLY A 429 5.21 44.00 -10.96
CA GLY A 429 6.38 43.83 -10.09
C GLY A 429 7.68 44.30 -10.71
N VAL A 430 8.64 44.58 -9.83
CA VAL A 430 10.03 44.94 -10.20
C VAL A 430 10.97 43.80 -9.85
N LYS A 431 12.05 43.64 -10.61
CA LYS A 431 13.03 42.58 -10.40
C LYS A 431 14.42 43.18 -10.24
N THR A 432 15.19 42.65 -9.29
CA THR A 432 16.60 43.00 -9.09
C THR A 432 17.54 42.21 -10.01
N ALA A 433 17.05 41.12 -10.60
CA ALA A 433 17.76 40.30 -11.58
C ALA A 433 16.76 39.66 -12.57
N PRO A 434 17.20 39.29 -13.80
CA PRO A 434 16.30 38.77 -14.85
C PRO A 434 15.43 37.56 -14.46
N TYR A 435 15.94 36.69 -13.58
CA TYR A 435 15.29 35.43 -13.18
C TYR A 435 14.76 35.44 -11.74
N ALA A 436 14.68 36.61 -11.09
CA ALA A 436 14.30 36.71 -9.68
C ALA A 436 12.87 36.23 -9.37
N ASP A 437 12.01 36.14 -10.40
CA ASP A 437 10.63 35.64 -10.32
C ASP A 437 10.44 34.34 -11.12
N LEU A 438 11.53 33.61 -11.40
CA LEU A 438 11.46 32.31 -12.05
C LEU A 438 10.52 31.40 -11.26
N GLY A 439 9.54 30.83 -11.97
CA GLY A 439 8.57 29.91 -11.38
C GLY A 439 7.33 30.54 -10.75
N THR A 440 7.14 31.86 -10.90
CA THR A 440 5.85 32.49 -10.58
C THR A 440 4.70 31.90 -11.42
N MET A 441 3.49 31.88 -10.84
CA MET A 441 2.27 31.48 -11.56
C MET A 441 1.60 32.65 -12.29
N SER A 442 2.08 33.88 -12.10
CA SER A 442 1.43 35.11 -12.59
C SER A 442 1.79 35.50 -14.03
N ARG A 443 2.70 34.77 -14.67
CA ARG A 443 3.09 34.93 -16.08
C ARG A 443 3.64 33.61 -16.64
N PRO A 444 3.69 33.42 -17.96
CA PRO A 444 4.38 32.27 -18.55
C PRO A 444 5.89 32.31 -18.33
N LEU A 445 6.52 31.14 -18.37
CA LEU A 445 7.98 31.02 -18.46
C LEU A 445 8.44 31.47 -19.85
N ASN A 446 9.58 32.16 -19.91
CA ASN A 446 10.26 32.43 -21.17
C ASN A 446 11.09 31.22 -21.62
N GLU A 447 11.55 31.22 -22.89
CA GLU A 447 12.29 30.08 -23.46
C GLU A 447 13.60 29.75 -22.72
N VAL A 448 14.28 30.75 -22.15
CA VAL A 448 15.51 30.53 -21.37
C VAL A 448 15.19 29.86 -20.04
N GLU A 449 14.12 30.29 -19.36
CA GLU A 449 13.65 29.68 -18.11
C GLU A 449 13.16 28.24 -18.33
N LYS A 450 12.43 28.00 -19.41
CA LYS A 450 12.00 26.65 -19.82
C LYS A 450 13.21 25.74 -20.03
N ARG A 451 14.22 26.21 -20.75
CA ARG A 451 15.45 25.44 -20.99
C ARG A 451 16.21 25.16 -19.70
N PHE A 452 16.32 26.15 -18.81
CA PHE A 452 16.95 25.97 -17.50
C PHE A 452 16.28 24.86 -16.67
N ILE A 453 14.95 24.82 -16.65
CA ILE A 453 14.20 23.77 -15.94
C ILE A 453 14.37 22.41 -16.64
N GLN A 454 14.30 22.37 -17.98
CA GLN A 454 14.48 21.13 -18.74
C GLN A 454 15.88 20.54 -18.54
N ASP A 455 16.94 21.36 -18.54
CA ASP A 455 18.31 20.91 -18.28
C ASP A 455 18.43 20.26 -16.88
N GLY A 456 17.70 20.79 -15.89
CA GLY A 456 17.58 20.18 -14.55
C GLY A 456 16.89 18.82 -14.58
N VAL A 457 15.77 18.69 -15.30
CA VAL A 457 15.05 17.42 -15.50
C VAL A 457 15.95 16.38 -16.20
N ASP A 458 16.68 16.80 -17.23
CA ASP A 458 17.59 15.93 -18.00
C ASP A 458 18.76 15.45 -17.14
N SER A 459 19.35 16.33 -16.32
CA SER A 459 20.41 16.00 -15.38
C SER A 459 19.96 14.97 -14.33
N ILE A 460 18.76 15.14 -13.77
CA ILE A 460 18.17 14.19 -12.82
C ILE A 460 17.89 12.84 -13.50
N TYR A 461 17.39 12.84 -14.74
CA TYR A 461 17.15 11.61 -15.49
C TYR A 461 18.46 10.84 -15.77
N ALA A 462 19.51 11.56 -16.19
CA ALA A 462 20.83 10.98 -16.40
C ALA A 462 21.38 10.37 -15.10
N SER A 463 21.24 11.08 -13.98
CA SER A 463 21.64 10.60 -12.65
C SER A 463 20.88 9.33 -12.28
N PHE A 464 19.55 9.31 -12.46
CA PHE A 464 18.73 8.14 -12.14
C PHE A 464 19.16 6.92 -12.98
N LYS A 465 19.31 7.07 -14.31
CA LYS A 465 19.82 5.98 -15.15
C LYS A 465 21.19 5.50 -14.69
N SER A 466 22.09 6.40 -14.30
CA SER A 466 23.42 6.02 -13.78
C SER A 466 23.32 5.18 -12.50
N ARG A 467 22.35 5.48 -11.61
CA ARG A 467 22.13 4.70 -10.38
C ARG A 467 21.63 3.29 -10.70
N VAL A 468 20.73 3.17 -11.68
CA VAL A 468 20.24 1.86 -12.14
C VAL A 468 21.35 1.05 -12.78
N VAL A 469 22.16 1.66 -13.67
CA VAL A 469 23.34 1.01 -14.27
C VAL A 469 24.28 0.48 -13.19
N ALA A 470 24.65 1.33 -12.23
CA ALA A 470 25.59 0.96 -11.17
C ALA A 470 25.02 -0.12 -10.23
N GLY A 471 23.75 0.01 -9.83
CA GLY A 471 23.11 -0.89 -8.88
C GLY A 471 22.78 -2.26 -9.47
N ARG A 472 22.28 -2.29 -10.70
CA ARG A 472 21.84 -3.51 -11.40
C ARG A 472 22.91 -4.14 -12.28
N LYS A 473 24.04 -3.44 -12.48
CA LYS A 473 25.15 -3.86 -13.34
C LYS A 473 24.71 -4.16 -14.78
N LEU A 474 23.69 -3.43 -15.25
CA LEU A 474 23.17 -3.51 -16.60
C LEU A 474 23.92 -2.53 -17.51
N ASN A 475 24.05 -2.86 -18.80
CA ASN A 475 24.62 -1.95 -19.78
C ASN A 475 23.78 -0.66 -19.89
N ALA A 476 24.43 0.50 -20.04
CA ALA A 476 23.75 1.79 -20.12
C ALA A 476 22.73 1.88 -21.27
N ALA A 477 23.02 1.29 -22.43
CA ALA A 477 22.09 1.25 -23.56
C ALA A 477 20.87 0.35 -23.27
N VAL A 478 21.06 -0.74 -22.52
CA VAL A 478 19.95 -1.59 -22.06
C VAL A 478 19.09 -0.83 -21.06
N VAL A 479 19.70 -0.16 -20.09
CA VAL A 479 18.95 0.67 -19.12
C VAL A 479 18.18 1.77 -19.85
N ASP A 480 18.78 2.44 -20.83
CA ASP A 480 18.08 3.47 -21.60
C ASP A 480 16.87 2.93 -22.36
N SER A 481 16.95 1.72 -22.94
CA SER A 481 15.85 1.13 -23.70
C SER A 481 14.69 0.63 -22.84
N ILE A 482 14.98 0.13 -21.62
CA ILE A 482 13.96 -0.36 -20.68
C ILE A 482 13.47 0.71 -19.69
N ALA A 483 14.14 1.88 -19.67
CA ALA A 483 13.74 3.06 -18.89
C ALA A 483 12.65 3.87 -19.63
N GLN A 484 12.93 5.14 -19.94
CA GLN A 484 12.01 6.05 -20.62
C GLN A 484 10.69 6.27 -19.86
N GLY A 485 10.69 6.14 -18.54
CA GLY A 485 9.52 6.29 -17.67
C GLY A 485 8.58 5.08 -17.65
N ARG A 486 8.95 3.97 -18.30
CA ARG A 486 8.07 2.81 -18.51
C ARG A 486 7.83 2.01 -17.22
N VAL A 487 6.56 1.71 -16.95
CA VAL A 487 6.14 0.85 -15.83
C VAL A 487 6.24 -0.61 -16.24
N TRP A 488 6.76 -1.46 -15.35
CA TRP A 488 6.90 -2.90 -15.56
C TRP A 488 6.21 -3.68 -14.44
N SER A 489 5.62 -4.83 -14.77
CA SER A 489 5.21 -5.82 -13.77
C SER A 489 6.44 -6.43 -13.10
N GLY A 490 6.29 -7.04 -11.92
CA GLY A 490 7.39 -7.74 -11.26
C GLY A 490 7.91 -8.91 -12.09
N THR A 491 7.03 -9.60 -12.82
CA THR A 491 7.42 -10.63 -13.79
C THR A 491 8.33 -10.07 -14.89
N ASP A 492 7.96 -8.95 -15.52
CA ASP A 492 8.78 -8.33 -16.57
C ASP A 492 10.08 -7.75 -15.99
N ALA A 493 10.01 -7.11 -14.82
CA ALA A 493 11.17 -6.56 -14.15
C ALA A 493 12.23 -7.62 -13.82
N LEU A 494 11.81 -8.84 -13.48
CA LEU A 494 12.70 -9.99 -13.33
C LEU A 494 13.38 -10.36 -14.65
N ARG A 495 12.60 -10.50 -15.74
CA ARG A 495 13.13 -10.84 -17.08
C ARG A 495 14.15 -9.79 -17.56
N LEU A 496 13.94 -8.52 -17.24
CA LEU A 496 14.78 -7.39 -17.63
C LEU A 496 15.99 -7.15 -16.70
N GLY A 497 16.12 -7.90 -15.59
CA GLY A 497 17.18 -7.72 -14.59
C GLY A 497 17.01 -6.52 -13.66
N LEU A 498 15.86 -5.84 -13.71
CA LEU A 498 15.50 -4.77 -12.79
C LEU A 498 15.21 -5.29 -11.38
N VAL A 499 14.77 -6.54 -11.27
CA VAL A 499 14.51 -7.29 -10.04
C VAL A 499 15.28 -8.61 -10.08
N ASP A 500 15.68 -9.15 -8.93
CA ASP A 500 16.47 -10.39 -8.86
C ASP A 500 15.60 -11.64 -8.70
N ARG A 501 14.52 -11.58 -7.92
CA ARG A 501 13.72 -12.75 -7.54
C ARG A 501 12.25 -12.41 -7.36
N ILE A 502 11.38 -13.40 -7.56
CA ILE A 502 9.98 -13.32 -7.12
C ILE A 502 9.89 -13.72 -5.64
N GLY A 503 9.20 -12.92 -4.83
CA GLY A 503 8.94 -13.20 -3.42
C GLY A 503 8.49 -11.98 -2.63
N GLY A 504 8.04 -12.23 -1.39
CA GLY A 504 7.60 -11.21 -0.45
C GLY A 504 8.65 -10.90 0.62
N LEU A 505 8.19 -10.34 1.74
CA LEU A 505 9.08 -9.92 2.82
C LEU A 505 9.75 -11.12 3.54
N ASN A 506 9.07 -12.27 3.58
CA ASN A 506 9.63 -13.50 4.17
C ASN A 506 10.88 -13.97 3.42
N GLU A 507 10.80 -14.02 2.08
CA GLU A 507 11.92 -14.41 1.22
C GLU A 507 13.08 -13.41 1.30
N ALA A 508 12.76 -12.10 1.40
CA ALA A 508 13.76 -11.06 1.59
C ALA A 508 14.50 -11.17 2.93
N LEU A 509 13.78 -11.46 4.03
CA LEU A 509 14.37 -11.69 5.35
C LEU A 509 15.30 -12.91 5.36
N ASN A 510 14.86 -14.02 4.77
CA ASN A 510 15.69 -15.23 4.64
C ASN A 510 16.95 -14.96 3.80
N CYS A 511 16.84 -14.18 2.72
CA CYS A 511 17.98 -13.76 1.93
C CYS A 511 18.95 -12.89 2.75
N ALA A 512 18.43 -11.91 3.48
CA ALA A 512 19.22 -11.02 4.32
C ALA A 512 19.98 -11.78 5.41
N ALA A 513 19.32 -12.73 6.09
CA ALA A 513 19.94 -13.59 7.09
C ALA A 513 21.09 -14.42 6.50
N ARG A 514 20.87 -15.02 5.33
CA ARG A 514 21.89 -15.81 4.61
C ARG A 514 23.08 -14.95 4.18
N LEU A 515 22.84 -13.76 3.62
CA LEU A 515 23.92 -12.84 3.22
C LEU A 515 24.73 -12.34 4.43
N ALA A 516 24.06 -12.12 5.56
CA ALA A 516 24.69 -11.74 6.82
C ALA A 516 25.33 -12.91 7.58
N LYS A 517 25.13 -14.16 7.13
CA LYS A 517 25.60 -15.38 7.77
C LYS A 517 25.13 -15.51 9.23
N VAL A 518 23.86 -15.18 9.48
CA VAL A 518 23.22 -15.31 10.79
C VAL A 518 22.10 -16.34 10.73
N SER A 519 22.10 -17.30 11.67
CA SER A 519 21.04 -18.31 11.82
C SER A 519 19.95 -17.87 12.80
N GLU A 520 20.34 -17.14 13.86
CA GLU A 520 19.44 -16.56 14.85
C GLU A 520 19.55 -15.04 14.82
N TYR A 521 18.40 -14.38 14.73
CA TYR A 521 18.31 -12.94 14.73
C TYR A 521 16.97 -12.47 15.29
N ARG A 522 16.95 -11.25 15.81
CA ARG A 522 15.72 -10.50 16.11
C ARG A 522 15.37 -9.54 14.98
N MET A 523 14.14 -9.57 14.53
CA MET A 523 13.61 -8.56 13.63
C MET A 523 13.37 -7.26 14.42
N VAL A 524 13.86 -6.14 13.90
CA VAL A 524 13.55 -4.80 14.41
C VAL A 524 12.97 -3.96 13.28
N GLU A 525 11.87 -3.26 13.55
CA GLU A 525 11.10 -2.55 12.53
C GLU A 525 11.32 -1.03 12.65
N TYR A 526 11.46 -0.37 11.50
CA TYR A 526 11.54 1.08 11.34
C TYR A 526 10.53 1.57 10.29
N PRO A 527 9.98 2.77 10.44
CA PRO A 527 10.09 3.64 11.60
C PRO A 527 9.45 3.02 12.85
N GLU A 528 9.96 3.38 14.03
CA GLU A 528 9.40 2.90 15.30
C GLU A 528 7.98 3.44 15.50
N ILE A 529 7.04 2.55 15.79
CA ILE A 529 5.64 2.92 15.99
C ILE A 529 5.51 3.62 17.35
N LYS A 530 5.46 4.96 17.34
CA LYS A 530 5.27 5.80 18.54
C LYS A 530 4.03 5.38 19.34
N ASP A 531 4.14 5.42 20.67
CA ASP A 531 3.19 4.86 21.64
C ASP A 531 1.76 5.45 21.59
N LYS A 532 0.76 4.66 21.98
CA LYS A 532 -0.70 4.89 21.90
C LYS A 532 -1.11 6.24 22.51
N LEU A 533 -0.53 6.61 23.65
CA LEU A 533 -0.84 7.86 24.37
C LEU A 533 -0.33 9.11 23.63
N SER A 534 0.88 9.03 23.05
CA SER A 534 1.47 10.13 22.28
C SER A 534 0.69 10.42 20.99
N ARG A 535 0.02 9.41 20.43
CA ARG A 535 -0.84 9.53 19.24
C ARG A 535 -2.21 10.12 19.54
N LEU A 536 -2.83 9.74 20.68
CA LEU A 536 -4.13 10.28 21.10
C LEU A 536 -4.08 11.80 21.30
N LEU A 537 -2.96 12.33 21.81
CA LEU A 537 -2.78 13.77 21.99
C LEU A 537 -2.56 14.55 20.68
N LYS A 538 -2.08 13.89 19.61
CA LYS A 538 -1.72 14.56 18.35
C LYS A 538 -2.81 14.52 17.27
N ASN A 539 -3.66 13.48 17.20
CA ASN A 539 -4.39 13.17 15.96
C ASN A 539 -5.92 12.95 16.04
N VAL A 540 -6.60 13.24 17.16
CA VAL A 540 -8.06 13.00 17.28
C VAL A 540 -8.89 13.78 16.23
N GLY A 541 -8.43 14.94 15.75
CA GLY A 541 -9.15 15.72 14.73
C GLY A 541 -8.99 15.22 13.29
N GLY A 542 -7.80 14.75 12.90
CA GLY A 542 -7.46 14.49 11.49
C GLY A 542 -8.04 13.18 10.94
N GLU A 543 -8.04 12.10 11.73
CA GLU A 543 -8.53 10.78 11.30
C GLU A 543 -10.06 10.74 11.19
N VAL A 544 -10.75 11.45 12.09
CA VAL A 544 -12.20 11.60 12.07
C VAL A 544 -12.64 12.35 10.81
N GLN A 545 -11.95 13.45 10.46
CA GLN A 545 -12.24 14.22 9.26
C GLN A 545 -12.06 13.40 7.97
N ALA A 546 -10.95 12.65 7.85
CA ALA A 546 -10.70 11.84 6.66
C ALA A 546 -11.75 10.73 6.46
N THR A 547 -12.18 10.09 7.55
CA THR A 547 -13.20 9.04 7.52
C THR A 547 -14.57 9.61 7.14
N MET A 548 -14.94 10.78 7.66
CA MET A 548 -16.17 11.48 7.30
C MET A 548 -16.19 11.88 5.82
N VAL A 549 -15.12 12.52 5.33
CA VAL A 549 -15.02 12.93 3.92
C VAL A 549 -15.10 11.72 2.98
N LYS A 550 -14.44 10.59 3.33
CA LYS A 550 -14.55 9.35 2.56
C LYS A 550 -15.98 8.82 2.53
N ARG A 551 -16.68 8.85 3.66
CA ARG A 551 -18.07 8.38 3.76
C ARG A 551 -19.03 9.26 2.97
N GLU A 552 -18.86 10.58 3.01
CA GLU A 552 -19.70 11.53 2.28
C GLU A 552 -19.45 11.50 0.77
N MET A 553 -18.18 11.38 0.36
CA MET A 553 -17.82 11.46 -1.06
C MET A 553 -17.91 10.12 -1.80
N GLY A 554 -17.93 8.99 -1.08
CA GLY A 554 -18.05 7.66 -1.68
C GLY A 554 -17.06 7.45 -2.82
N VAL A 555 -17.58 7.14 -4.02
CA VAL A 555 -16.78 6.94 -5.25
C VAL A 555 -15.95 8.17 -5.66
N ASN A 556 -16.36 9.37 -5.27
CA ASN A 556 -15.66 10.62 -5.63
C ASN A 556 -14.47 10.92 -4.70
N TYR A 557 -14.31 10.17 -3.61
CA TYR A 557 -13.19 10.36 -2.69
C TYR A 557 -11.83 10.16 -3.37
N ASP A 558 -11.76 9.23 -4.33
CA ASP A 558 -10.54 8.98 -5.09
C ASP A 558 -10.16 10.16 -5.99
N LEU A 559 -11.14 10.76 -6.66
CA LEU A 559 -10.93 11.97 -7.45
C LEU A 559 -10.41 13.11 -6.58
N TYR A 560 -10.99 13.30 -5.39
CA TYR A 560 -10.50 14.29 -4.43
C TYR A 560 -9.06 14.05 -4.00
N GLN A 561 -8.67 12.79 -3.73
CA GLN A 561 -7.30 12.47 -3.39
C GLN A 561 -6.34 12.71 -4.55
N GLN A 562 -6.75 12.43 -5.80
CA GLN A 562 -5.96 12.77 -6.99
C GLN A 562 -5.78 14.29 -7.12
N LEU A 563 -6.83 15.08 -6.93
CA LEU A 563 -6.75 16.55 -6.96
C LEU A 563 -5.82 17.09 -5.87
N LYS A 564 -5.93 16.57 -4.65
CA LYS A 564 -5.06 16.93 -3.53
C LYS A 564 -3.59 16.55 -3.81
N ALA A 565 -3.35 15.41 -4.42
CA ALA A 565 -2.00 14.99 -4.80
C ALA A 565 -1.39 15.95 -5.83
N ILE A 566 -2.17 16.45 -6.79
CA ILE A 566 -1.70 17.42 -7.80
C ILE A 566 -1.31 18.76 -7.15
N GLN A 567 -2.01 19.20 -6.10
CA GLN A 567 -1.68 20.45 -5.39
C GLN A 567 -0.29 20.48 -4.77
N HIS A 568 0.31 19.32 -4.49
CA HIS A 568 1.63 19.19 -3.85
C HIS A 568 2.78 18.93 -4.84
N ILE A 569 2.50 18.89 -6.14
CA ILE A 569 3.51 18.66 -7.20
C ILE A 569 4.28 19.92 -7.65
N PRO A 570 3.69 21.13 -7.71
CA PRO A 570 4.36 22.28 -8.30
C PRO A 570 5.68 22.64 -7.60
N GLY A 571 6.73 22.88 -8.40
CA GLY A 571 8.01 23.41 -7.92
C GLY A 571 9.14 22.39 -7.70
N ASP A 572 8.85 21.08 -7.67
CA ASP A 572 9.85 20.03 -7.49
C ASP A 572 9.86 19.02 -8.65
N VAL A 573 11.05 18.59 -9.09
CA VAL A 573 11.18 17.49 -10.07
C VAL A 573 10.81 16.16 -9.40
N GLN A 574 9.85 15.48 -10.01
CA GLN A 574 9.26 14.25 -9.51
C GLN A 574 9.82 13.03 -10.25
N ALA A 575 10.27 12.06 -9.45
CA ALA A 575 10.30 10.66 -9.83
C ALA A 575 9.06 10.01 -9.22
N LYS A 576 7.87 10.18 -9.84
CA LYS A 576 6.61 9.56 -9.38
C LYS A 576 5.90 8.76 -10.47
N LEU A 577 5.12 7.75 -10.09
CA LEU A 577 4.19 7.04 -10.97
C LEU A 577 3.11 7.99 -11.47
N PRO A 578 2.52 7.68 -12.63
CA PRO A 578 1.47 8.50 -13.18
C PRO A 578 0.18 8.40 -12.36
N PHE A 579 -0.17 7.20 -11.88
CA PHE A 579 -1.39 6.93 -11.13
C PHE A 579 -1.18 5.78 -10.16
N VAL A 580 -2.01 5.74 -9.12
CA VAL A 580 -2.31 4.48 -8.43
C VAL A 580 -3.36 3.79 -9.29
N TYR A 581 -3.00 2.64 -9.86
CA TYR A 581 -3.92 1.90 -10.70
C TYR A 581 -4.89 1.11 -9.81
N LYS A 582 -6.18 1.27 -10.11
CA LYS A 582 -7.26 0.41 -9.63
C LYS A 582 -7.80 -0.34 -10.85
N PHE A 583 -8.13 -1.61 -10.66
CA PHE A 583 -8.47 -2.55 -11.73
C PHE A 583 -9.74 -3.32 -11.39
#